data_AF-A0A2Z4V6U9-F1
#
_entry.id   AF-A0A2Z4V6U9-F1
#
_cell.length_a   1.000
_cell.length_b   1.000
_cell.length_c   1.000
_cell.angle_alpha   90.00
_cell.angle_beta   90.00
_cell.angle_gamma   90.00
#
_symmetry.space_group_name_H-M   'P 1'
#
loop_
_entity.id
_entity.type
_entity.pdbx_description
1 polymer ?
#
loop_
_entity_poly.entity_id
_entity_poly.type
_entity_poly.pdbx_seq_one_letter_code
_entity_poly.pdbx_strand_id
1 'polypeptide(L)'
;MGQFMMSCHRLLGEGRNMADEGDGWLTERQVSTLWPGVGTGSVYVNALAHGVRTHTESWMTTTGYAGKMWYHADDVRRVAPQVAAEPLKGPSQVPCCLVLIVLAAAPLVWLAIQIESAGGW
;
A
#
# COMPACT_ATOMS: atom_id res chain seq x y z
N MET A 1 47.58 28.25 8.20
CA MET A 1 47.24 27.44 7.01
C MET A 1 46.76 26.08 7.49
N GLY A 2 45.53 25.60 7.37
CA GLY A 2 44.20 26.12 7.06
C GLY A 2 43.27 24.99 7.51
N GLN A 3 42.32 25.27 8.42
CA GLN A 3 41.35 24.29 8.92
C GLN A 3 40.28 24.07 7.85
N PHE A 4 40.12 22.85 7.34
CA PHE A 4 38.92 22.44 6.62
C PHE A 4 38.24 21.30 7.37
N MET A 5 37.44 21.72 8.34
CA MET A 5 36.37 20.96 8.95
C MET A 5 35.24 20.87 7.91
N MET A 6 35.26 19.84 7.05
CA MET A 6 34.15 19.58 6.14
C MET A 6 32.99 18.97 6.93
N SER A 7 32.08 19.84 7.34
CA SER A 7 30.78 19.50 7.90
C SER A 7 30.00 18.63 6.91
N CYS A 8 29.98 17.30 7.12
CA CYS A 8 29.00 16.39 6.51
C CYS A 8 27.61 16.53 7.18
N HIS A 9 27.14 17.77 7.32
CA HIS A 9 25.89 18.11 8.00
C HIS A 9 25.01 19.00 7.12
N ARG A 10 24.95 18.79 5.79
CA ARG A 10 24.04 19.56 4.92
C ARG A 10 23.79 19.02 3.50
N LEU A 11 23.39 17.77 3.35
CA LEU A 11 22.58 17.33 2.18
C LEU A 11 21.29 16.61 2.62
N LEU A 12 20.82 16.95 3.82
CA LEU A 12 19.46 16.75 4.30
C LEU A 12 18.72 18.07 4.03
N GLY A 13 18.22 18.26 2.81
CA GLY A 13 17.71 19.58 2.45
C GLY A 13 17.17 19.71 1.04
N GLU A 14 16.23 18.85 0.64
CA GLU A 14 15.06 19.30 -0.15
C GLU A 14 13.89 18.30 -0.01
N GLY A 15 13.78 17.62 1.13
CA GLY A 15 12.51 17.00 1.57
C GLY A 15 11.65 18.05 2.28
N ARG A 16 11.65 19.29 1.79
CA ARG A 16 10.86 20.38 2.35
C ARG A 16 9.39 20.02 2.18
N ASN A 17 8.80 19.52 3.26
CA ASN A 17 7.58 20.07 3.81
C ASN A 17 6.50 20.47 2.79
N MET A 18 6.14 19.60 1.85
CA MET A 18 4.77 19.64 1.27
C MET A 18 3.70 19.28 2.33
N ALA A 19 4.14 18.88 3.52
CA ALA A 19 3.29 18.63 4.69
C ALA A 19 3.02 19.90 5.53
N ASP A 20 3.68 21.02 5.23
CA ASP A 20 3.55 22.28 5.96
C ASP A 20 2.85 23.30 5.05
N GLU A 21 1.54 23.46 5.28
CA GLU A 21 0.70 24.58 4.82
C GLU A 21 0.60 24.85 3.29
N GLY A 22 -0.45 24.31 2.64
CA GLY A 22 -1.11 24.98 1.51
C GLY A 22 -1.23 24.21 0.19
N ASP A 23 -0.38 23.22 -0.06
CA ASP A 23 -0.27 22.61 -1.40
C ASP A 23 -1.18 21.40 -1.61
N GLY A 24 -2.49 21.52 -1.38
CA GLY A 24 -3.55 20.67 -1.97
C GLY A 24 -3.42 19.13 -1.94
N TRP A 25 -2.40 18.55 -1.30
CA TRP A 25 -1.95 17.17 -1.49
C TRP A 25 -1.45 16.60 -0.15
N LEU A 26 -1.76 15.34 0.11
CA LEU A 26 -1.51 14.65 1.37
C LEU A 26 -0.77 13.34 1.12
N THR A 27 0.09 12.96 2.04
CA THR A 27 0.75 11.64 2.05
C THR A 27 -0.20 10.55 2.57
N GLU A 28 0.09 9.28 2.28
CA GLU A 28 -0.67 8.13 2.82
C GLU A 28 -0.85 8.18 4.34
N ARG A 29 0.21 8.56 5.08
CA ARG A 29 0.15 8.67 6.54
C ARG A 29 -0.86 9.74 6.98
N GLN A 30 -0.83 10.91 6.36
CA GLN A 30 -1.77 11.99 6.67
C GLN A 30 -3.21 11.60 6.32
N VAL A 31 -3.43 10.93 5.19
CA VAL A 31 -4.76 10.43 4.80
C VAL A 31 -5.26 9.39 5.80
N SER A 32 -4.42 8.44 6.23
CA SER A 32 -4.80 7.44 7.24
C SER A 32 -5.17 8.04 8.59
N THR A 33 -4.62 9.22 8.93
CA THR A 33 -5.04 9.98 10.13
C THR A 33 -6.41 10.63 9.95
N LEU A 34 -6.76 11.05 8.73
CA LEU A 34 -8.06 11.63 8.41
C LEU A 34 -9.18 10.59 8.21
N TRP A 35 -8.83 9.36 7.84
CA TRP A 35 -9.75 8.26 7.63
C TRP A 35 -9.57 7.18 8.71
N PRO A 36 -10.15 7.37 9.91
CA PRO A 36 -10.03 6.40 10.99
C PRO A 36 -10.63 5.06 10.57
N GLY A 37 -9.79 4.02 10.50
CA GLY A 37 -10.16 2.68 10.02
C GLY A 37 -9.52 2.27 8.70
N VAL A 38 -8.94 3.22 7.96
CA VAL A 38 -8.14 2.94 6.76
C VAL A 38 -6.66 2.95 7.13
N GLY A 39 -6.02 1.78 7.07
CA GLY A 39 -4.57 1.69 7.25
C GLY A 39 -3.81 2.29 6.06
N THR A 40 -2.55 2.68 6.25
CA THR A 40 -1.72 3.25 5.18
C THR A 40 -1.66 2.36 3.94
N GLY A 41 -1.61 1.03 4.11
CA GLY A 41 -1.61 0.06 3.01
C GLY A 41 -2.94 -0.08 2.25
N SER A 42 -4.04 0.51 2.73
CA SER A 42 -5.33 0.52 2.05
C SER A 42 -5.81 1.92 1.64
N VAL A 43 -5.00 2.97 1.89
CA VAL A 43 -5.34 4.33 1.47
C VAL A 43 -5.55 4.39 -0.04
N TYR A 44 -4.66 3.78 -0.83
CA TYR A 44 -4.75 3.79 -2.29
C TYR A 44 -6.07 3.22 -2.81
N VAL A 45 -6.50 2.06 -2.31
CA VAL A 45 -7.74 1.42 -2.78
C VAL A 45 -9.00 2.20 -2.39
N ASN A 46 -9.00 2.81 -1.20
CA ASN A 46 -10.10 3.68 -0.77
C ASN A 46 -10.13 4.98 -1.60
N ALA A 47 -8.96 5.61 -1.81
CA ALA A 47 -8.84 6.78 -2.64
C ALA A 47 -9.34 6.52 -4.07
N LEU A 48 -8.95 5.40 -4.66
CA LEU A 48 -9.39 5.00 -6.00
C LEU A 48 -10.91 4.76 -6.06
N ALA A 49 -11.47 4.02 -5.09
CA ALA A 49 -12.89 3.70 -5.05
C ALA A 49 -13.79 4.95 -4.91
N HIS A 50 -13.30 5.98 -4.22
CA HIS A 50 -14.03 7.23 -4.01
C HIS A 50 -13.61 8.36 -4.95
N GLY A 51 -12.82 8.07 -5.99
CA GLY A 51 -12.44 9.03 -7.03
C GLY A 51 -11.56 10.18 -6.53
N VAL A 52 -10.71 9.92 -5.53
CA VAL A 52 -9.73 10.88 -5.02
C VAL A 52 -8.59 11.01 -6.02
N ARG A 53 -8.23 12.24 -6.39
CA ARG A 53 -7.11 12.49 -7.28
C ARG A 53 -5.79 12.11 -6.62
N THR A 54 -4.92 11.45 -7.37
CA THR A 54 -3.61 10.99 -6.93
C THR A 54 -2.50 11.56 -7.80
N HIS A 55 -1.41 11.98 -7.17
CA HIS A 55 -0.17 12.37 -7.84
C HIS A 55 0.92 11.37 -7.45
N THR A 56 1.77 10.98 -8.40
CA THR A 56 2.86 10.03 -8.15
C THR A 56 4.14 10.60 -8.72
N GLU A 57 5.17 10.70 -7.88
CA GLU A 57 6.53 10.95 -8.32
C GLU A 57 7.33 9.67 -8.24
N SER A 58 8.08 9.40 -9.29
CA SER A 58 9.05 8.31 -9.35
C SER A 58 10.42 8.86 -9.70
N TRP A 59 11.46 8.35 -9.05
CA TRP A 59 12.84 8.70 -9.34
C TRP A 59 13.72 7.47 -9.38
N MET A 60 14.80 7.55 -10.16
CA MET A 60 15.78 6.49 -10.29
C MET A 60 16.68 6.47 -9.04
N THR A 61 16.96 5.29 -8.52
CA THR A 61 17.88 5.04 -7.40
C THR A 61 19.00 4.10 -7.85
N THR A 62 20.09 4.01 -7.08
CA THR A 62 21.21 3.11 -7.37
C THR A 62 20.78 1.64 -7.52
N THR A 63 19.67 1.24 -6.87
CA THR A 63 19.16 -0.13 -6.86
C THR A 63 17.90 -0.33 -7.71
N GLY A 64 17.41 0.70 -8.41
CA GLY A 64 16.21 0.58 -9.26
C GLY A 64 15.39 1.87 -9.33
N TYR A 65 14.08 1.76 -9.10
CA TYR A 65 13.17 2.90 -9.04
C TYR A 65 12.52 3.00 -7.67
N ALA A 66 12.41 4.21 -7.15
CA ALA A 66 11.60 4.53 -5.99
C ALA A 66 10.44 5.43 -6.42
N GLY A 67 9.37 5.43 -5.64
CA GLY A 67 8.24 6.31 -5.89
C GLY A 67 7.55 6.74 -4.61
N LYS A 68 6.82 7.84 -4.71
CA LYS A 68 6.00 8.40 -3.65
C LYS A 68 4.67 8.86 -4.22
N MET A 69 3.60 8.56 -3.50
CA MET A 69 2.24 8.90 -3.90
C MET A 69 1.64 9.94 -2.94
N TRP A 70 0.86 10.86 -3.50
CA TRP A 70 0.09 11.88 -2.79
C TRP A 70 -1.37 11.90 -3.24
N TYR A 71 -2.23 12.40 -2.38
CA TYR A 71 -3.69 12.39 -2.51
C TYR A 71 -4.26 13.79 -2.33
N HIS A 72 -5.16 14.22 -3.19
CA HIS A 72 -5.68 15.59 -3.15
C HIS A 72 -6.49 15.85 -1.86
N ALA A 73 -6.12 16.88 -1.11
CA ALA A 73 -6.62 17.16 0.23
C ALA A 73 -8.14 17.38 0.28
N ASP A 74 -8.70 18.16 -0.65
CA ASP A 74 -10.15 18.43 -0.69
C ASP A 74 -10.96 17.18 -1.00
N ASP A 75 -10.45 16.33 -1.90
CA ASP A 75 -11.12 15.09 -2.26
C ASP A 75 -11.10 14.14 -1.05
N VAL A 76 -9.95 14.04 -0.37
CA VAL A 76 -9.78 13.24 0.86
C VAL A 76 -10.76 13.66 1.95
N ARG A 77 -10.90 14.96 2.20
CA ARG A 77 -11.83 15.50 3.21
C ARG A 77 -13.28 15.29 2.80
N ARG A 78 -13.61 15.49 1.52
CA ARG A 78 -14.97 15.34 0.98
C ARG A 78 -15.48 13.91 1.12
N VAL A 79 -14.63 12.91 0.87
CA VAL A 79 -15.03 11.50 0.89
C VAL A 79 -14.87 10.84 2.26
N ALA A 80 -14.25 11.52 3.24
CA ALA A 80 -14.04 10.98 4.59
C ALA A 80 -15.31 10.41 5.25
N PRO A 81 -16.51 11.03 5.14
CA PRO A 81 -17.73 10.45 5.69
C PRO A 81 -18.14 9.12 5.03
N GLN A 82 -17.90 8.99 3.72
CA GLN A 82 -18.23 7.78 2.95
C GLN A 82 -17.27 6.65 3.30
N VAL A 83 -15.97 6.97 3.38
CA VAL A 83 -14.93 6.04 3.80
C VAL A 83 -15.13 5.58 5.25
N ALA A 84 -15.56 6.47 6.14
CA ALA A 84 -15.84 6.11 7.53
C ALA A 84 -17.05 5.17 7.68
N ALA A 85 -18.04 5.26 6.80
CA ALA A 85 -19.20 4.37 6.81
C ALA A 85 -18.84 2.94 6.39
N GLU A 86 -17.99 2.79 5.36
CA GLU A 86 -17.53 1.48 4.89
C GLU A 86 -16.06 1.53 4.45
N PRO A 87 -15.11 1.37 5.39
CA PRO A 87 -13.69 1.36 5.06
C PRO A 87 -13.35 0.09 4.27
N LEU A 88 -12.82 0.24 3.06
CA LEU A 88 -12.27 -0.90 2.33
C LEU A 88 -10.99 -1.34 3.03
N LYS A 89 -11.06 -2.51 3.68
CA LYS A 89 -9.87 -3.22 4.14
C LYS A 89 -9.14 -3.70 2.88
N GLY A 90 -7.86 -3.37 2.77
CA GLY A 90 -7.01 -3.73 1.63
C GLY A 90 -7.09 -5.24 1.33
N PRO A 91 -6.60 -5.68 0.14
CA PRO A 91 -6.80 -7.04 -0.35
C PRO A 91 -6.47 -8.04 0.74
N SER A 92 -7.51 -8.70 1.26
CA SER A 92 -7.35 -9.78 2.21
C SER A 92 -6.56 -10.87 1.50
N GLN A 93 -5.46 -11.33 2.10
CA GLN A 93 -4.62 -12.41 1.56
C GLN A 93 -5.32 -13.78 1.67
N VAL A 94 -6.37 -13.86 2.50
CA VAL A 94 -7.12 -15.07 2.82
C VAL A 94 -7.82 -15.77 1.64
N PRO A 95 -8.46 -15.08 0.67
CA PRO A 95 -9.11 -15.73 -0.46
C PRO A 95 -8.09 -16.40 -1.40
N CYS A 96 -6.92 -15.79 -1.63
CA CYS A 96 -5.88 -16.40 -2.46
C CYS A 96 -5.30 -17.68 -1.83
N CYS A 97 -5.08 -17.69 -0.52
CA CYS A 97 -4.58 -18.87 0.18
C CYS A 97 -5.60 -20.02 0.16
N LEU A 98 -6.90 -19.75 0.33
CA LEU A 98 -7.94 -20.77 0.26
C LEU A 98 -8.04 -21.40 -1.14
N VAL A 99 -7.93 -20.59 -2.20
CA VAL A 99 -7.91 -21.10 -3.59
C VAL A 99 -6.71 -22.02 -3.83
N LEU A 100 -5.52 -21.66 -3.32
CA LEU A 100 -4.33 -22.52 -3.43
C LEU A 100 -4.46 -23.84 -2.66
N ILE A 101 -5.07 -23.80 -1.47
CA ILE A 101 -5.32 -25.02 -0.67
C ILE A 101 -6.29 -25.95 -1.40
N VAL A 102 -7.37 -25.43 -1.99
CA VAL A 102 -8.33 -26.23 -2.76
C VAL A 102 -7.66 -26.84 -4.01
N LEU A 103 -6.86 -26.06 -4.73
CA LEU A 103 -6.10 -26.54 -5.90
C LEU A 103 -5.09 -27.65 -5.55
N ALA A 104 -4.45 -27.57 -4.37
CA ALA A 104 -3.51 -28.59 -3.91
C ALA A 104 -4.21 -29.84 -3.36
N ALA A 105 -5.40 -29.71 -2.77
CA ALA A 105 -6.13 -30.83 -2.19
C ALA A 105 -6.75 -31.77 -3.24
N ALA A 106 -7.23 -31.23 -4.37
CA ALA A 106 -7.84 -32.01 -5.45
C ALA A 106 -6.95 -33.16 -5.98
N PRO A 107 -5.67 -32.94 -6.34
CA PRO A 107 -4.79 -34.03 -6.79
C PRO A 107 -4.44 -35.01 -5.67
N LEU A 108 -4.36 -34.57 -4.41
CA LEU A 108 -4.07 -35.45 -3.27
C LEU A 108 -5.24 -36.41 -2.97
N VAL A 109 -6.48 -35.91 -3.05
CA VAL A 109 -7.69 -36.74 -2.89
C VAL A 109 -7.80 -37.75 -4.04
N TRP A 110 -7.55 -37.32 -5.27
CA TRP A 110 -7.51 -38.23 -6.42
C TRP A 110 -6.45 -39.33 -6.25
N LEU A 111 -5.25 -38.97 -5.77
CA LEU A 111 -4.17 -39.93 -5.54
C LEU A 111 -4.51 -40.95 -4.45
N ALA A 112 -5.13 -40.49 -3.35
CA ALA A 112 -5.55 -41.36 -2.25
C ALA A 112 -6.58 -42.42 -2.70
N ILE A 113 -7.56 -42.01 -3.51
CA ILE A 113 -8.56 -42.92 -4.09
C ILE A 113 -7.88 -43.98 -4.98
N GLN A 114 -6.92 -43.58 -5.81
CA GLN A 114 -6.19 -44.51 -6.67
C GLN A 114 -5.39 -45.53 -5.85
N ILE A 115 -4.74 -45.12 -4.76
CA ILE A 115 -3.97 -46.01 -3.89
C ILE A 115 -4.89 -47.02 -3.18
N GLU A 116 -6.03 -46.59 -2.63
CA GLU A 116 -7.00 -47.52 -2.02
C GLU A 116 -7.60 -48.49 -3.05
N SER A 117 -7.88 -48.02 -4.27
CA SER A 117 -8.39 -48.88 -5.34
C SER A 117 -7.35 -49.86 -5.91
N ALA A 118 -6.06 -49.56 -5.78
CA ALA A 118 -4.96 -50.40 -6.23
C ALA A 118 -4.44 -51.38 -5.16
N GLY A 119 -4.69 -51.10 -3.88
CA GLY A 119 -4.25 -51.94 -2.75
C GLY A 119 -5.26 -52.99 -2.27
N GLY A 120 -6.46 -53.04 -2.86
CA GLY A 120 -7.50 -54.01 -2.50
C GLY A 120 -7.35 -55.35 -3.23
N TRP A 121 -6.29 -56.10 -2.95
CA TRP A 121 -6.14 -57.54 -3.27
C TRP A 121 -5.43 -58.26 -2.11
#